data_AF-A0A1A8X7R8-F1
#
_entry.id   AF-A0A1A8X7R8-F1
#
_cell.length_a   1.000
_cell.length_b   1.000
_cell.length_c   1.000
_cell.angle_alpha   90.00
_cell.angle_beta   90.00
_cell.angle_gamma   90.00
#
_symmetry.space_group_name_H-M   'P 1'
#
loop_
_entity.id
_entity.type
_entity.pdbx_description
1 polymer ?
#
loop_
_entity_poly.entity_id
_entity_poly.type
_entity_poly.pdbx_seq_one_letter_code
_entity_poly.pdbx_strand_id
1 'polypeptide(L)'
;MFLSHRYENYLSHKDYNDYKSKLTNFRPHYNHVTDNSCFSVVNEGITEYSNISEHFKKLQQYLDYYRTKMNECKSNKCCIYINYWLNDQVRNNHSSLNISHFDFYTKYMACYGPKNNNFCESYIYLMQEEFKFMKELYDLYDAYDDYIPLKKIRILLTYKLKILLKNIIKL
;
A
#
# COMPACT_ATOMS: atom_id res chain seq x y z
N MET A 1 -4.83 27.29 -14.91
CA MET A 1 -3.57 26.69 -15.40
C MET A 1 -3.24 25.52 -14.47
N PHE A 2 -3.70 24.30 -14.78
CA PHE A 2 -3.75 23.16 -13.83
C PHE A 2 -3.46 21.81 -14.51
N LEU A 3 -2.32 21.66 -15.20
CA LEU A 3 -1.98 20.37 -15.83
C LEU A 3 -0.54 19.89 -15.62
N SER A 4 0.38 20.69 -15.05
CA SER A 4 1.80 20.30 -14.97
C SER A 4 2.19 19.49 -13.72
N HIS A 5 1.30 19.26 -12.75
CA HIS A 5 1.61 18.47 -11.54
C HIS A 5 1.18 16.99 -11.63
N ARG A 6 0.62 16.53 -12.76
CA ARG A 6 0.07 15.17 -12.86
C ARG A 6 1.12 14.05 -12.99
N TYR A 7 2.38 14.36 -13.33
CA TYR A 7 3.44 13.35 -13.47
C TYR A 7 4.35 13.19 -12.24
N GLU A 8 4.31 14.12 -11.27
CA GLU A 8 5.12 14.05 -10.04
C GLU A 8 4.46 13.23 -8.91
N ASN A 9 3.24 12.71 -9.14
CA ASN A 9 2.44 12.02 -8.11
C ASN A 9 2.60 10.49 -8.08
N TYR A 10 3.48 9.91 -8.89
CA TYR A 10 3.71 8.46 -8.92
C TYR A 10 4.99 8.08 -8.18
N LEU A 11 4.98 6.93 -7.53
CA LEU A 11 6.17 6.40 -6.88
C LEU A 11 7.09 5.74 -7.91
N SER A 12 8.39 5.94 -7.75
CA SER A 12 9.36 5.09 -8.45
C SER A 12 9.17 3.64 -8.03
N HIS A 13 9.56 2.68 -8.88
CA HIS A 13 9.51 1.25 -8.53
C HIS A 13 10.18 0.93 -7.19
N LYS A 14 11.33 1.56 -6.91
CA LYS A 14 12.04 1.44 -5.63
C LYS A 14 11.22 1.97 -4.45
N ASP A 15 10.63 3.16 -4.59
CA ASP A 15 9.82 3.75 -3.53
C ASP A 15 8.55 2.93 -3.29
N TYR A 16 7.86 2.54 -4.37
CA TYR A 16 6.68 1.67 -4.32
C TYR A 16 6.97 0.39 -3.51
N ASN A 17 8.06 -0.31 -3.82
CA ASN A 17 8.44 -1.52 -3.12
C ASN A 17 8.80 -1.30 -1.65
N ASP A 18 9.47 -0.19 -1.32
CA ASP A 18 9.77 0.17 0.07
C ASP A 18 8.48 0.40 0.88
N TYR A 19 7.56 1.22 0.38
CA TYR A 19 6.30 1.53 1.04
C TYR A 19 5.37 0.31 1.10
N LYS A 20 5.27 -0.49 0.02
CA LYS A 20 4.51 -1.74 -0.02
C LYS A 20 5.00 -2.76 0.99
N SER A 21 6.32 -2.97 1.05
CA SER A 21 6.93 -3.89 2.00
C SER A 21 6.68 -3.43 3.43
N LYS A 22 6.87 -2.14 3.74
CA LYS A 22 6.61 -1.58 5.07
C LYS A 22 5.15 -1.78 5.47
N LEU A 23 4.20 -1.40 4.61
CA LEU A 23 2.76 -1.57 4.86
C LEU A 23 2.36 -3.04 5.09
N THR A 24 2.91 -3.96 4.28
CA THR A 24 2.56 -5.39 4.33
C THR A 24 3.16 -6.07 5.56
N ASN A 25 4.37 -5.67 5.96
CA ASN A 25 5.09 -6.25 7.08
C ASN A 25 4.69 -5.65 8.45
N PHE A 26 3.79 -4.67 8.49
CA PHE A 26 3.13 -4.31 9.75
C PHE A 26 2.32 -5.50 10.24
N ARG A 27 2.90 -6.23 11.18
CA ARG A 27 2.15 -7.12 12.03
C ARG A 27 1.49 -6.25 13.09
N PRO A 28 0.16 -6.20 13.16
CA PRO A 28 -0.51 -5.52 14.24
C PRO A 28 -0.13 -6.23 15.53
N HIS A 29 0.86 -5.69 16.25
CA HIS A 29 1.04 -6.09 17.62
C HIS A 29 -0.22 -5.58 18.32
N TYR A 30 -1.04 -6.52 18.80
CA TYR A 30 -2.36 -6.25 19.38
C TYR A 30 -2.34 -5.15 20.46
N ASN A 31 -1.16 -4.88 21.05
CA ASN A 31 -0.92 -3.92 22.12
C ASN A 31 -0.42 -2.54 21.65
N HIS A 32 -0.30 -2.27 20.35
CA HIS A 32 0.33 -1.05 19.83
C HIS A 32 -0.64 0.01 19.29
N VAL A 33 -1.95 -0.24 19.37
CA VAL A 33 -2.95 0.78 19.07
C VAL A 33 -3.06 1.69 20.28
N THR A 34 -2.40 2.84 20.20
CA THR A 34 -2.25 3.78 21.32
C THR A 34 -3.49 4.66 21.54
N ASP A 35 -4.41 4.70 20.58
CA ASP A 35 -5.63 5.49 20.66
C ASP A 35 -6.78 4.82 19.92
N ASN A 36 -7.82 4.44 20.66
CA ASN A 36 -9.04 3.83 20.12
C ASN A 36 -10.20 4.84 19.97
N SER A 37 -10.02 6.10 20.34
CA SER A 37 -11.10 7.11 20.38
C SER A 37 -11.82 7.25 19.04
N CYS A 38 -11.08 7.17 17.94
CA CYS A 38 -11.61 7.32 16.58
C CYS A 38 -12.23 6.05 15.98
N PHE A 39 -12.10 4.88 16.60
CA PHE A 39 -12.83 3.70 16.11
C PHE A 39 -14.32 3.84 16.33
N SER A 40 -14.74 4.57 17.37
CA SER A 40 -16.17 4.83 17.62
C SER A 40 -16.85 5.57 16.46
N VAL A 41 -16.10 6.38 15.70
CA VAL A 41 -16.58 7.10 14.50
C VAL A 41 -16.96 6.15 13.36
N VAL A 42 -16.43 4.91 13.39
CA VAL A 42 -16.73 3.83 12.44
C VAL A 42 -17.91 2.97 12.92
N ASN A 43 -18.33 3.12 14.19
CA ASN A 43 -19.30 2.23 14.84
C ASN A 43 -20.77 2.55 14.53
N GLU A 44 -21.07 3.72 13.98
CA GLU A 44 -22.43 4.05 13.55
C GLU A 44 -22.71 3.41 12.17
N GLY A 45 -23.09 2.13 12.16
CA GLY A 45 -23.83 1.54 11.05
C GLY A 45 -23.32 0.24 10.42
N ILE A 46 -22.31 -0.43 10.98
CA ILE A 46 -21.71 -1.61 10.31
C ILE A 46 -21.74 -2.87 11.19
N THR A 47 -22.44 -3.91 10.73
CA THR A 47 -22.42 -5.27 11.30
C THR A 47 -21.12 -6.03 10.98
N GLU A 48 -20.31 -5.57 10.03
CA GLU A 48 -19.01 -6.15 9.61
C GLU A 48 -17.82 -5.62 10.43
N TYR A 49 -18.07 -5.36 11.71
CA TYR A 49 -17.18 -4.64 12.62
C TYR A 49 -15.74 -5.17 12.68
N SER A 50 -15.55 -6.49 12.56
CA SER A 50 -14.22 -7.11 12.73
C SER A 50 -13.24 -6.72 11.62
N ASN A 51 -13.64 -6.84 10.36
CA ASN A 51 -12.74 -6.67 9.22
C ASN A 51 -12.40 -5.19 9.01
N ILE A 52 -13.40 -4.32 9.19
CA ILE A 52 -13.23 -2.87 9.06
C ILE A 52 -12.35 -2.33 10.20
N SER A 53 -12.53 -2.83 11.43
CA SER A 53 -11.67 -2.46 12.56
C SER A 53 -10.21 -2.87 12.33
N GLU A 54 -9.95 -4.05 11.78
CA GLU A 54 -8.59 -4.48 11.45
C GLU A 54 -7.91 -3.58 10.41
N HIS A 55 -8.67 -3.14 9.41
CA HIS A 55 -8.17 -2.20 8.42
C HIS A 55 -7.80 -0.84 9.01
N PHE A 56 -8.65 -0.29 9.88
CA PHE A 56 -8.34 0.97 10.55
C PHE A 56 -7.17 0.83 11.53
N LYS A 57 -7.02 -0.32 12.22
CA LYS A 57 -5.84 -0.61 13.05
C LYS A 57 -4.55 -0.64 12.22
N LYS A 58 -4.57 -1.26 11.04
CA LYS A 58 -3.42 -1.31 10.13
C LYS A 58 -3.06 0.09 9.61
N LEU A 59 -4.07 0.88 9.24
CA LEU A 59 -3.92 2.28 8.83
C LEU A 59 -3.28 3.12 9.94
N GLN A 60 -3.81 3.03 11.16
CA GLN A 60 -3.28 3.73 12.34
C GLN A 60 -1.81 3.43 12.59
N GLN A 61 -1.42 2.16 12.57
CA GLN A 61 -0.04 1.75 12.82
C GLN A 61 0.93 2.25 11.75
N TYR A 62 0.51 2.23 10.48
CA TYR A 62 1.30 2.79 9.39
C TYR A 62 1.52 4.30 9.58
N LEU A 63 0.45 5.04 9.93
CA LEU A 63 0.54 6.47 10.18
C LEU A 63 1.42 6.79 11.40
N ASP A 64 1.30 6.05 12.50
CA ASP A 64 2.13 6.21 13.69
C ASP A 64 3.62 5.94 13.41
N TYR A 65 3.92 4.93 12.60
CA TYR A 65 5.30 4.63 12.20
C TYR A 65 5.93 5.82 11.48
N TYR A 66 5.27 6.40 10.47
CA TYR A 66 5.87 7.51 9.74
C TYR A 66 5.81 8.85 10.50
N ARG A 67 4.82 9.03 11.40
CA ARG A 67 4.79 10.18 12.32
C ARG A 67 6.00 10.20 13.24
N THR A 68 6.40 9.03 13.75
CA THR A 68 7.59 8.90 14.62
C THR A 68 8.90 8.82 13.84
N LYS A 69 8.85 8.44 12.57
CA LYS A 69 9.98 8.36 11.63
C LYS A 69 9.91 9.47 10.58
N MET A 70 9.70 10.72 10.99
CA MET A 70 9.50 11.90 10.10
C MET A 70 10.50 12.00 8.92
N ASN A 71 11.73 11.50 9.09
CA ASN A 71 12.76 11.48 8.05
C ASN A 71 12.58 10.38 6.98
N GLU A 72 11.67 9.44 7.16
CA GLU A 72 11.38 8.35 6.23
C GLU A 72 10.22 8.67 5.28
N CYS A 73 9.25 9.49 5.69
CA CYS A 73 8.25 10.06 4.78
C CYS A 73 8.75 11.37 4.15
N LYS A 74 9.96 11.33 3.58
CA LYS A 74 10.48 12.47 2.79
C LYS A 74 9.59 12.64 1.56
N SER A 75 9.00 13.81 1.37
CA SER A 75 8.27 14.25 0.15
C SER A 75 6.85 13.71 -0.10
N ASN A 76 6.01 13.47 0.92
CA ASN A 76 4.61 12.98 0.75
C ASN A 76 4.44 11.61 0.07
N LYS A 77 5.53 10.95 -0.32
CA LYS A 77 5.52 9.64 -0.99
C LYS A 77 4.81 8.55 -0.18
N CYS A 78 4.97 8.56 1.14
CA CYS A 78 4.23 7.62 2.00
C CYS A 78 2.72 7.84 1.90
N CYS A 79 2.27 9.09 1.75
CA CYS A 79 0.87 9.44 1.56
C CYS A 79 0.37 9.04 0.17
N ILE A 80 1.17 9.23 -0.88
CA ILE A 80 0.83 8.73 -2.22
C ILE A 80 0.54 7.22 -2.18
N TYR A 81 1.42 6.45 -1.52
CA TYR A 81 1.24 5.01 -1.39
C TYR A 81 -0.01 4.65 -0.57
N ILE A 82 -0.24 5.32 0.56
CA ILE A 82 -1.38 4.99 1.43
C ILE A 82 -2.71 5.26 0.74
N ASN A 83 -2.81 6.32 -0.08
CA ASN A 83 -4.01 6.63 -0.84
C ASN A 83 -4.27 5.59 -1.93
N TYR A 84 -3.22 5.17 -2.64
CA TYR A 84 -3.32 4.09 -3.59
C TYR A 84 -3.83 2.81 -2.91
N TRP A 85 -3.19 2.42 -1.80
CA TRP A 85 -3.56 1.21 -1.07
C TRP A 85 -5.01 1.26 -0.58
N LEU A 86 -5.45 2.37 0.03
CA LEU A 86 -6.84 2.52 0.50
C LEU A 86 -7.84 2.41 -0.65
N ASN A 87 -7.57 3.06 -1.79
CA ASN A 87 -8.43 2.96 -2.97
C ASN A 87 -8.48 1.53 -3.52
N ASP A 88 -7.35 0.83 -3.55
CA ASP A 88 -7.25 -0.57 -3.98
C ASP A 88 -8.07 -1.50 -3.08
N GLN A 89 -7.97 -1.36 -1.75
CA GLN A 89 -8.72 -2.16 -0.78
C GLN A 89 -10.24 -1.99 -0.91
N VAL A 90 -10.71 -0.76 -1.14
CA VAL A 90 -12.14 -0.43 -1.29
C VAL A 90 -12.73 -0.92 -2.62
N ARG A 91 -11.92 -0.99 -3.68
CA ARG A 91 -12.39 -1.25 -5.05
C ARG A 91 -12.25 -2.70 -5.49
N ASN A 92 -11.22 -3.41 -5.03
CA ASN A 92 -10.90 -4.75 -5.54
C ASN A 92 -11.43 -5.89 -4.66
N ASN A 93 -12.39 -5.63 -3.76
CA ASN A 93 -13.08 -6.65 -2.94
C ASN A 93 -12.13 -7.59 -2.16
N HIS A 94 -10.85 -7.21 -1.97
CA HIS A 94 -9.90 -7.97 -1.16
C HIS A 94 -10.24 -7.94 0.34
N SER A 95 -11.30 -7.22 0.71
CA SER A 95 -11.85 -7.05 2.04
C SER A 95 -13.36 -6.88 1.95
N SER A 96 -14.08 -6.90 3.08
CA SER A 96 -15.51 -6.60 3.12
C SER A 96 -15.83 -5.11 2.86
N LEU A 97 -14.86 -4.35 2.37
CA LEU A 97 -15.03 -2.95 2.00
C LEU A 97 -15.74 -2.80 0.65
N ASN A 98 -16.54 -1.74 0.53
CA ASN A 98 -17.15 -1.32 -0.73
C ASN A 98 -17.05 0.21 -0.82
N ILE A 99 -17.41 0.80 -1.96
CA ILE A 99 -17.36 2.27 -2.15
C ILE A 99 -18.17 3.04 -1.09
N SER A 100 -19.28 2.49 -0.59
CA SER A 100 -20.05 3.14 0.49
C SER A 100 -19.31 3.16 1.83
N HIS A 101 -18.29 2.33 2.00
CA HIS A 101 -17.43 2.34 3.18
C HIS A 101 -16.34 3.45 3.13
N PHE A 102 -16.17 4.16 2.01
CA PHE A 102 -15.17 5.23 1.88
C PHE A 102 -15.40 6.38 2.85
N ASP A 103 -16.66 6.73 3.12
CA ASP A 103 -17.01 7.80 4.06
C ASP A 103 -16.50 7.50 5.48
N PHE A 104 -16.42 6.22 5.88
CA PHE A 104 -15.83 5.85 7.16
C PHE A 104 -14.32 6.12 7.21
N TYR A 105 -13.61 5.97 6.08
CA TYR A 105 -12.20 6.32 6.01
C TYR A 105 -11.98 7.82 6.16
N THR A 106 -12.80 8.62 5.47
CA THR A 106 -12.75 10.08 5.61
C THR A 106 -13.02 10.51 7.05
N LYS A 107 -14.08 9.98 7.67
CA LYS A 107 -14.43 10.31 9.06
C LYS A 107 -13.38 9.84 10.07
N TYR A 108 -12.85 8.63 9.91
CA TYR A 108 -11.79 8.10 10.77
C TYR A 108 -10.54 8.96 10.69
N MET A 109 -10.12 9.35 9.48
CA MET A 109 -8.94 10.19 9.27
C MET A 109 -9.13 11.61 9.78
N ALA A 110 -10.34 12.17 9.68
CA ALA A 110 -10.65 13.47 10.28
C ALA A 110 -10.52 13.43 11.82
N CYS A 111 -10.86 12.32 12.45
CA CYS A 111 -10.71 12.13 13.89
C CYS A 111 -9.24 11.85 14.29
N TYR A 112 -8.57 10.94 13.58
CA TYR A 112 -7.25 10.42 13.98
C TYR A 112 -6.07 11.24 13.43
N GLY A 113 -6.26 11.89 12.29
CA GLY A 113 -5.26 12.67 11.55
C GLY A 113 -4.63 13.87 12.28
N PRO A 114 -5.38 14.72 13.02
CA PRO A 114 -4.91 16.06 13.40
C PRO A 114 -3.95 16.11 14.60
N LYS A 115 -3.19 15.05 14.89
CA LYS A 115 -2.37 14.97 16.11
C LYS A 115 -1.04 15.71 16.07
N ASN A 116 -0.50 16.06 14.89
CA ASN A 116 0.63 16.99 14.69
C ASN A 116 0.95 17.08 13.18
N ASN A 117 1.02 18.31 12.63
CA ASN A 117 1.53 18.68 11.29
C ASN A 117 0.97 17.90 10.09
N ASN A 118 -0.17 18.31 9.49
CA ASN A 118 -0.59 18.07 8.09
C ASN A 118 -0.26 16.67 7.48
N PHE A 119 -0.14 15.64 8.31
CA PHE A 119 0.58 14.42 7.95
C PHE A 119 -0.39 13.55 7.15
N CYS A 120 -0.28 13.62 5.83
CA CYS A 120 -1.21 13.02 4.88
C CYS A 120 -2.65 13.59 4.89
N GLU A 121 -2.93 14.67 5.64
CA GLU A 121 -4.26 15.29 5.76
C GLU A 121 -4.85 15.74 4.42
N SER A 122 -4.02 16.00 3.41
CA SER A 122 -4.45 16.57 2.12
C SER A 122 -4.80 15.57 1.02
N TYR A 123 -4.77 14.25 1.24
CA TYR A 123 -4.79 13.32 0.10
C TYR A 123 -5.66 12.04 0.18
N ILE A 124 -6.40 11.78 1.26
CA ILE A 124 -7.32 10.61 1.26
C ILE A 124 -8.63 11.02 0.57
N TYR A 125 -8.59 11.02 -0.77
CA TYR A 125 -9.75 11.18 -1.63
C TYR A 125 -9.92 9.97 -2.55
N LEU A 126 -11.15 9.81 -3.01
CA LEU A 126 -11.55 8.81 -3.98
C LEU A 126 -10.94 9.22 -5.33
N MET A 127 -9.76 8.67 -5.64
CA MET A 127 -9.11 8.88 -6.93
C MET A 127 -9.89 8.05 -7.96
N GLN A 128 -10.62 8.69 -8.88
CA GLN A 128 -11.32 7.93 -9.92
C GLN A 128 -10.39 7.72 -11.13
N GLU A 129 -9.91 8.80 -11.73
CA GLU A 129 -9.05 8.72 -12.90
C GLU A 129 -7.60 8.41 -12.53
N GLU A 130 -7.05 9.09 -11.52
CA GLU A 130 -5.65 8.89 -11.11
C GLU A 130 -5.40 7.48 -10.55
N PHE A 131 -6.40 6.88 -9.89
CA PHE A 131 -6.28 5.53 -9.36
C PHE A 131 -6.06 4.52 -10.46
N LYS A 132 -6.77 4.63 -11.59
CA LYS A 132 -6.64 3.68 -12.69
C LYS A 132 -5.21 3.66 -13.22
N PHE A 133 -4.63 4.84 -13.46
CA PHE A 133 -3.24 4.94 -13.93
C PHE A 133 -2.23 4.45 -12.89
N MET A 134 -2.41 4.79 -11.62
CA MET A 134 -1.57 4.27 -10.53
C MET A 134 -1.64 2.74 -10.46
N LYS A 135 -2.84 2.18 -10.56
CA LYS A 135 -3.06 0.75 -10.52
C LYS A 135 -2.37 0.05 -11.69
N GLU A 136 -2.55 0.52 -12.92
CA GLU A 136 -1.89 -0.06 -14.09
C GLU A 136 -0.36 -0.02 -13.96
N LEU A 137 0.20 1.08 -13.44
CA LEU A 137 1.64 1.22 -13.20
C LEU A 137 2.15 0.27 -12.10
N TYR A 138 1.42 0.15 -11.00
CA TYR A 138 1.83 -0.69 -9.88
C TYR A 138 1.58 -2.18 -10.12
N ASP A 139 0.54 -2.53 -10.89
CA ASP A 139 0.35 -3.88 -11.42
C ASP A 139 1.54 -4.28 -12.31
N LEU A 140 2.06 -3.35 -13.13
CA LEU A 140 3.26 -3.57 -13.94
C LEU A 140 4.51 -3.77 -13.06
N TYR A 141 4.64 -3.01 -11.97
CA TYR A 141 5.72 -3.18 -11.01
C TYR A 141 5.69 -4.55 -10.33
N ASP A 142 4.50 -4.98 -9.89
CA ASP A 142 4.30 -6.29 -9.29
C ASP A 142 4.63 -7.42 -10.29
N ALA A 143 4.13 -7.31 -11.52
CA ALA A 143 4.44 -8.27 -12.57
C ALA A 143 5.95 -8.32 -12.90
N TYR A 144 6.64 -7.17 -12.86
CA TYR A 144 8.09 -7.11 -13.04
C TYR A 144 8.84 -7.81 -11.90
N ASP A 145 8.43 -7.58 -10.66
CA ASP A 145 9.03 -8.23 -9.48
C ASP A 145 8.77 -9.73 -9.44
N ASP A 146 7.61 -10.20 -9.90
CA ASP A 146 7.32 -11.63 -10.06
C ASP A 146 8.11 -12.27 -11.21
N TYR A 147 8.36 -11.52 -12.28
CA TYR A 147 9.12 -12.00 -13.44
C TYR A 147 10.62 -12.14 -13.16
N ILE A 148 11.22 -11.27 -12.34
CA ILE A 148 12.67 -11.32 -12.04
C ILE A 148 13.11 -12.70 -11.49
N PRO A 149 12.46 -13.27 -10.45
CA PRO A 149 12.75 -14.60 -9.95
C PRO A 149 12.63 -15.67 -11.04
N LEU A 150 11.57 -15.63 -11.85
CA LEU A 150 11.33 -16.59 -12.93
C LEU A 150 12.43 -16.55 -13.99
N LYS A 151 12.87 -15.34 -14.37
CA LYS A 151 13.98 -15.14 -15.30
C LYS A 151 15.29 -15.70 -14.73
N LYS A 152 15.58 -15.46 -13.45
CA LYS A 152 16.77 -16.01 -12.77
C LYS A 152 16.73 -17.54 -12.73
N ILE A 153 15.60 -18.13 -12.38
CA ILE A 153 15.40 -19.59 -12.37
C ILE A 153 15.63 -20.18 -13.77
N ARG A 154 15.04 -19.58 -14.81
CA ARG A 154 15.22 -20.01 -16.20
C ARG A 154 16.69 -19.98 -16.63
N ILE A 155 17.43 -18.93 -16.29
CA ILE A 155 18.87 -18.82 -16.58
C ILE A 155 19.66 -19.91 -15.86
N LEU A 156 19.38 -20.14 -14.56
CA LEU A 156 20.03 -21.18 -13.76
C LEU A 156 19.76 -22.58 -14.32
N LEU A 157 18.52 -22.88 -14.70
CA LEU A 157 18.15 -24.16 -15.32
C LEU A 157 18.86 -24.36 -16.66
N THR A 158 18.91 -23.32 -17.50
CA THR A 158 19.60 -23.37 -18.79
C THR A 158 21.10 -23.62 -18.62
N TYR A 159 21.71 -23.00 -17.61
CA TYR A 159 23.12 -23.21 -17.29
C TYR A 159 23.39 -24.64 -16.76
N LYS A 160 22.54 -25.14 -15.85
CA LYS A 160 22.63 -26.53 -15.36
C LYS A 160 22.46 -27.57 -16.47
N LEU A 161 21.48 -27.40 -17.37
CA LEU A 161 21.28 -28.26 -18.55
C LEU A 161 22.50 -28.26 -19.47
N LYS A 162 23.11 -27.09 -19.73
CA LYS A 162 24.35 -27.00 -20.51
C LYS A 162 25.51 -27.77 -19.87
N ILE A 163 25.66 -27.72 -18.54
CA ILE A 163 26.69 -28.50 -17.83
C ILE A 163 26.41 -29.99 -17.94
N LEU A 164 25.17 -30.43 -17.70
CA LEU A 164 24.78 -31.84 -17.81
C LEU A 164 25.03 -32.39 -19.22
N LEU A 165 24.61 -31.66 -20.26
CA LEU A 165 24.85 -32.04 -21.66
C LEU A 165 26.35 -32.12 -21.99
N LYS A 166 27.17 -31.19 -21.51
CA LYS A 166 28.63 -31.23 -21.68
C LYS A 166 29.27 -32.47 -21.04
N ASN A 167 28.74 -32.92 -19.91
CA ASN A 167 29.24 -34.11 -19.22
C ASN A 167 28.79 -35.41 -19.90
N ILE A 168 27.61 -35.43 -20.52
CA ILE A 168 27.10 -36.58 -21.27
C ILE A 168 27.83 -36.76 -22.61
N ILE A 169 28.10 -35.67 -23.34
CA ILE A 169 28.73 -35.71 -24.67
C ILE A 169 30.25 -35.98 -24.59
N LYS A 170 30.86 -35.87 -23.40
CA LYS A 170 32.27 -36.20 -23.16
C LYS A 170 32.53 -37.67 -22.79
N LEU A 171 31.48 -38.51 -22.77
CA LEU A 171 31.54 -39.98 -22.69
C LEU A 171 31.26 -40.56 -24.08
#